data_AF-A0A9X6M1T0-F1
#
_entry.id   AF-A0A9X6M1T0-F1
#
_cell.length_a   1.000
_cell.length_b   1.000
_cell.length_c   1.000
_cell.angle_alpha   90.00
_cell.angle_beta   90.00
_cell.angle_gamma   90.00
#
_symmetry.space_group_name_H-M   'P 1'
#
loop_
_entity.id
_entity.type
_entity.pdbx_description
1 polymer ?
#
loop_
_entity_poly.entity_id
_entity_poly.type
_entity_poly.pdbx_seq_one_letter_code
_entity_poly.pdbx_strand_id
1 'polypeptide(L)'
;MYYSYNKIKQATISSPLSGQKNRSSQNFKIDSLPVGTKELKWVIVPSEKDHPSTISFNVMIDVPLGTDSIRWKNISHESRTEAYTNTKYYIASPIGATNKFTVQIYAITN
;
A
#
# COMPACT_ATOMS: atom_id res chain seq x y z
N MET A 1 -15.41 -1.84 -18.30
CA MET A 1 -14.25 -1.95 -17.39
C MET A 1 -14.53 -3.06 -16.41
N TYR A 2 -14.00 -4.25 -16.68
CA TYR A 2 -14.15 -5.38 -15.76
C TYR A 2 -13.05 -5.25 -14.69
N TYR A 3 -13.43 -5.11 -13.42
CA TYR A 3 -12.49 -5.22 -12.32
C TYR A 3 -12.21 -6.70 -12.07
N SER A 4 -11.03 -7.19 -12.43
CA SER A 4 -10.59 -8.50 -11.95
C SER A 4 -10.05 -8.35 -10.52
N TYR A 5 -10.86 -8.77 -9.55
CA TYR A 5 -10.63 -8.46 -8.13
C TYR A 5 -9.62 -9.41 -7.48
N ASN A 6 -8.32 -9.19 -7.68
CA ASN A 6 -7.34 -9.59 -6.67
C ASN A 6 -7.21 -8.47 -5.65
N LYS A 7 -8.04 -8.56 -4.59
CA LYS A 7 -8.08 -7.60 -3.50
C LYS A 7 -7.05 -7.97 -2.44
N ILE A 8 -5.94 -7.24 -2.40
CA ILE A 8 -4.98 -7.33 -1.30
C ILE A 8 -5.45 -6.37 -0.20
N LYS A 9 -5.52 -6.85 1.05
CA LYS A 9 -5.80 -6.03 2.22
C LYS A 9 -4.56 -6.00 3.10
N GLN A 10 -4.00 -4.82 3.33
CA GLN A 10 -2.89 -4.63 4.24
C GLN A 10 -3.29 -3.76 5.43
N ALA A 11 -3.20 -4.33 6.63
CA ALA A 11 -3.38 -3.59 7.87
C ALA A 11 -2.15 -2.70 8.16
N THR A 12 -2.41 -1.46 8.55
CA THR A 12 -1.38 -0.44 8.79
C THR A 12 -1.68 0.30 10.09
N ILE A 13 -0.63 0.69 10.80
CA ILE A 13 -0.71 1.53 11.99
C ILE A 13 -0.26 2.96 11.64
N SER A 14 -0.74 3.97 12.38
CA SER A 14 -0.47 5.39 12.14
C SER A 14 0.97 5.81 12.43
N SER A 15 1.77 4.96 13.06
CA SER A 15 3.18 5.19 13.40
C SER A 15 4.06 4.04 12.92
N PRO A 16 5.40 4.15 12.95
CA PRO A 16 6.26 3.01 12.70
C PRO A 16 6.03 1.88 13.72
N LEU A 17 6.18 0.63 13.29
CA LEU A 17 6.20 -0.53 14.17
C LEU A 17 7.32 -0.40 15.20
N SER A 18 7.18 -1.03 16.37
CA SER A 18 8.21 -0.99 17.42
C SER A 18 9.57 -1.43 16.86
N GLY A 19 10.60 -0.60 17.08
CA GLY A 19 11.95 -0.81 16.55
C GLY A 19 12.17 -0.48 15.07
N GLN A 20 11.14 -0.01 14.35
CA GLN A 20 11.24 0.41 12.94
C GLN A 20 11.29 1.93 12.82
N LYS A 21 12.09 2.45 11.87
CA LYS A 21 12.16 3.91 11.62
C LYS A 21 10.97 4.44 10.83
N ASN A 22 10.56 3.70 9.79
CA ASN A 22 9.55 4.16 8.82
C ASN A 22 8.46 3.15 8.53
N ARG A 23 8.67 1.85 8.83
CA ARG A 23 7.76 0.76 8.44
C ARG A 23 6.53 0.73 9.35
N SER A 24 5.35 0.85 8.75
CA SER A 24 4.05 0.91 9.44
C SER A 24 3.13 -0.28 9.14
N SER A 25 3.63 -1.27 8.39
CA SER A 25 2.94 -2.53 8.12
C SER A 25 3.90 -3.71 8.12
N GLN A 26 3.36 -4.92 8.24
CA GLN A 26 4.08 -6.13 7.83
C GLN A 26 4.30 -6.15 6.31
N ASN A 27 5.17 -7.05 5.86
CA ASN A 27 5.36 -7.26 4.43
C ASN A 27 4.09 -7.86 3.80
N PHE A 28 3.77 -7.40 2.59
CA PHE A 28 2.72 -7.94 1.75
C PHE A 28 3.22 -8.23 0.35
N LYS A 29 2.44 -9.04 -0.36
CA LYS A 29 2.74 -9.49 -1.71
C LYS A 29 1.78 -8.89 -2.71
N ILE A 30 2.32 -8.46 -3.84
CA ILE A 30 1.59 -8.30 -5.09
C ILE A 30 2.32 -9.26 -6.04
N ASP A 31 1.75 -10.42 -6.37
CA ASP A 31 2.43 -11.43 -7.18
C ASP A 31 1.58 -11.95 -8.34
N SER A 32 0.29 -12.20 -8.09
CA SER A 32 -0.63 -12.86 -9.01
C SER A 32 -1.58 -11.84 -9.66
N LEU A 33 -1.02 -10.87 -10.38
CA LEU A 33 -1.84 -9.87 -11.08
C LEU A 33 -2.59 -10.51 -12.26
N PRO A 34 -3.91 -10.23 -12.42
CA PRO A 34 -4.66 -10.70 -13.58
C PRO A 34 -4.00 -10.31 -14.90
N VAL A 35 -4.11 -11.17 -15.91
CA VAL A 35 -3.63 -10.88 -17.27
C VAL A 35 -4.30 -9.59 -17.77
N GLY A 36 -3.49 -8.70 -18.36
CA GLY A 36 -3.97 -7.42 -18.86
C GLY A 36 -4.08 -6.32 -17.80
N THR A 37 -3.62 -6.54 -16.56
CA THR A 37 -3.53 -5.48 -15.55
C THR A 37 -2.67 -4.33 -16.10
N LYS A 38 -3.22 -3.11 -16.05
CA LYS A 38 -2.53 -1.88 -16.51
C LYS A 38 -2.01 -1.06 -15.34
N GLU A 39 -2.77 -1.03 -14.26
CA GLU A 39 -2.52 -0.16 -13.12
C GLU A 39 -3.04 -0.79 -11.82
N LEU A 40 -2.52 -0.31 -10.70
CA LEU A 40 -3.03 -0.60 -9.37
C LEU A 40 -3.79 0.60 -8.85
N LYS A 41 -4.95 0.36 -8.27
CA LYS A 41 -5.73 1.35 -7.52
C LYS A 41 -5.61 1.10 -6.03
N TRP A 42 -5.29 2.15 -5.28
CA TRP A 42 -5.05 2.12 -3.84
C TRP A 42 -6.23 2.76 -3.11
N VAL A 43 -6.92 2.01 -2.26
CA VAL A 43 -8.08 2.49 -1.49
C VAL A 43 -7.77 2.39 0.00
N ILE A 44 -7.73 3.55 0.64
CA ILE A 44 -7.52 3.67 2.09
C ILE A 44 -8.86 3.52 2.81
N VAL A 45 -8.91 2.65 3.82
CA VAL A 45 -10.07 2.42 4.68
C VAL A 45 -9.64 2.63 6.14
N PRO A 46 -9.83 3.84 6.70
CA PRO A 46 -9.60 4.13 8.11
C PRO A 46 -10.44 3.23 9.02
N SER A 47 -9.89 2.87 10.18
CA SER A 47 -10.64 2.10 11.19
C SER A 47 -11.56 2.97 12.05
N GLU A 48 -11.33 4.29 12.09
CA GLU A 48 -12.08 5.24 12.91
C GLU A 48 -12.37 6.56 12.17
N LYS A 49 -12.24 7.69 12.86
CA LYS A 49 -12.70 9.02 12.41
C LYS A 49 -11.81 9.68 11.35
N ASP A 50 -10.63 9.14 11.07
CA ASP A 50 -9.75 9.71 10.05
C ASP A 50 -10.47 9.70 8.69
N HIS A 51 -10.27 10.75 7.89
CA HIS A 51 -10.78 10.80 6.54
C HIS A 51 -9.77 10.14 5.59
N PRO A 52 -10.19 9.22 4.69
CA PRO A 52 -9.25 8.56 3.77
C PRO A 52 -8.40 9.54 2.95
N SER A 53 -8.98 10.69 2.57
CA SER A 53 -8.33 11.73 1.77
C SER A 53 -7.22 12.49 2.49
N THR A 54 -7.15 12.44 3.83
CA THR A 54 -6.08 13.08 4.60
C THR A 54 -4.88 12.16 4.80
N ILE A 55 -5.04 10.85 4.52
CA ILE A 55 -3.99 9.86 4.72
C ILE A 55 -3.19 9.71 3.43
N SER A 56 -1.87 9.80 3.57
CA SER A 56 -0.93 9.42 2.52
C SER A 56 0.24 8.62 3.07
N PHE A 57 0.90 7.82 2.24
CA PHE A 57 2.03 6.98 2.64
C PHE A 57 2.95 6.66 1.47
N ASN A 58 4.10 6.05 1.76
CA ASN A 58 4.97 5.45 0.76
C ASN A 58 4.81 3.93 0.76
N VAL A 59 5.07 3.30 -0.38
CA VAL A 59 5.24 1.85 -0.49
C VAL A 59 6.70 1.58 -0.79
N MET A 60 7.33 0.81 0.08
CA MET A 60 8.74 0.46 -0.01
C MET A 60 8.93 -1.04 -0.23
N ILE A 61 10.11 -1.42 -0.73
CA ILE A 61 10.53 -2.81 -0.91
C ILE A 61 11.57 -3.11 0.17
N ASP A 62 11.32 -4.17 0.94
CA ASP A 62 12.26 -4.74 1.90
C ASP A 62 13.35 -5.53 1.16
N VAL A 63 14.59 -5.02 1.20
CA VAL A 63 15.74 -5.58 0.47
C VAL A 63 16.66 -6.29 1.47
N PRO A 64 16.73 -7.64 1.45
CA PRO A 64 17.62 -8.38 2.34
C PRO A 64 19.07 -7.95 2.14
N LEU A 65 19.75 -7.67 3.25
CA LEU A 65 21.16 -7.25 3.27
C LEU A 65 21.44 -5.99 2.42
N GLY A 66 20.40 -5.20 2.11
CA GLY A 66 20.50 -4.00 1.30
C GLY A 66 19.74 -2.82 1.91
N THR A 67 19.63 -1.74 1.15
CA THR A 67 18.84 -0.56 1.53
C THR A 67 17.44 -0.68 0.95
N ASP A 68 16.44 -0.57 1.81
CA ASP A 68 15.03 -0.53 1.40
C ASP A 68 14.80 0.63 0.42
N SER A 69 14.03 0.36 -0.64
CA SER A 69 13.82 1.32 -1.73
C SER A 69 12.35 1.72 -1.84
N ILE A 70 12.08 2.96 -2.25
CA ILE A 70 10.72 3.43 -2.50
C ILE A 70 10.28 2.89 -3.86
N ARG A 71 9.17 2.14 -3.90
CA ARG A 71 8.49 1.76 -5.15
C ARG A 71 7.49 2.82 -5.58
N TRP A 72 6.65 3.27 -4.66
CA TRP A 72 5.68 4.32 -4.91
C TRP A 72 5.68 5.32 -3.75
N LYS A 73 5.62 6.62 -4.08
CA LYS A 73 5.71 7.71 -3.11
C LYS A 73 4.37 8.44 -3.02
N ASN A 74 4.02 8.94 -1.83
CA ASN A 74 2.86 9.80 -1.60
C ASN A 74 1.53 9.21 -2.13
N ILE A 75 1.33 7.91 -1.94
CA ILE A 75 0.07 7.23 -2.25
C ILE A 75 -1.01 7.75 -1.31
N SER A 76 -2.04 8.33 -1.90
CA SER A 76 -3.26 8.79 -1.24
C SER A 76 -4.45 7.93 -1.64
N HIS A 77 -5.59 8.14 -0.99
CA HIS A 77 -6.84 7.44 -1.33
C HIS A 77 -7.18 7.63 -2.83
N GLU A 78 -7.54 6.53 -3.49
CA GLU A 78 -7.87 6.45 -4.93
C GLU A 78 -6.69 6.67 -5.89
N SER A 79 -5.45 6.77 -5.37
CA SER A 79 -4.24 6.84 -6.20
C SER A 79 -4.15 5.65 -7.15
N ARG A 80 -3.58 5.92 -8.33
CA ARG A 80 -3.31 4.95 -9.39
C ARG A 80 -1.82 4.90 -9.69
N THR A 81 -1.27 3.70 -9.85
CA THR A 81 0.16 3.50 -10.11
C THR A 81 0.37 2.42 -11.16
N GLU A 82 1.59 2.30 -11.68
CA GLU A 82 1.96 1.14 -12.49
C GLU A 82 1.81 -0.15 -11.66
N ALA A 83 1.57 -1.25 -12.37
CA ALA A 83 1.40 -2.55 -11.77
C ALA A 83 2.72 -3.32 -11.74
N TYR A 84 3.32 -3.41 -10.55
CA TYR A 84 4.53 -4.17 -10.31
C TYR A 84 4.28 -5.29 -9.30
N THR A 85 5.00 -6.39 -9.48
CA THR A 85 4.97 -7.51 -8.54
C THR A 85 6.21 -7.53 -7.65
N ASN A 86 6.01 -7.88 -6.39
CA ASN A 86 7.03 -8.19 -5.40
C ASN A 86 6.38 -8.89 -4.20
N THR A 87 7.14 -9.67 -3.45
CA THR A 87 6.67 -10.38 -2.26
C THR A 87 7.03 -9.69 -0.94
N LYS A 88 7.68 -8.53 -1.02
CA LYS A 88 8.32 -7.82 0.11
C LYS A 88 7.96 -6.34 0.16
N TYR A 89 6.76 -5.98 -0.30
CA TYR A 89 6.29 -4.61 -0.16
C TYR A 89 5.87 -4.32 1.28
N TYR A 90 6.05 -3.09 1.74
CA TYR A 90 5.48 -2.62 3.01
C TYR A 90 5.07 -1.14 2.91
N ILE A 91 4.13 -0.73 3.76
CA ILE A 91 3.68 0.65 3.87
C ILE A 91 4.58 1.40 4.84
N ALA A 92 5.03 2.58 4.44
CA ALA A 92 6.00 3.39 5.15
C ALA A 92 5.55 4.84 5.32
N SER A 93 5.95 5.42 6.45
CA SER A 93 5.81 6.86 6.75
C SER A 93 4.42 7.43 6.46
N PRO A 94 3.35 6.86 7.06
CA PRO A 94 2.01 7.42 6.90
C PRO A 94 1.95 8.85 7.47
N ILE A 95 1.23 9.71 6.79
CA ILE A 95 0.94 11.10 7.17
C ILE A 95 -0.56 11.27 7.25
N GLY A 96 -1.05 11.98 8.27
CA GLY A 96 -2.48 12.33 8.41
C GLY A 96 -3.38 11.21 8.93
N ALA A 97 -2.81 10.06 9.30
CA ALA A 97 -3.51 9.03 10.06
C ALA A 97 -3.27 9.22 11.56
N THR A 98 -4.33 9.24 12.36
CA THR A 98 -4.23 9.19 13.82
C THR A 98 -4.45 7.77 14.33
N ASN A 99 -5.20 6.96 13.58
CA ASN A 99 -5.58 5.60 13.92
C ASN A 99 -5.06 4.57 12.91
N LYS A 100 -5.33 3.29 13.20
CA LYS A 100 -5.10 2.20 12.24
C LYS A 100 -5.94 2.41 10.99
N PHE A 101 -5.41 1.94 9.87
CA PHE A 101 -6.13 1.93 8.60
C PHE A 101 -5.76 0.69 7.79
N THR A 102 -6.66 0.29 6.90
CA THR A 102 -6.42 -0.78 5.94
C THR A 102 -6.20 -0.17 4.57
N VAL A 103 -5.21 -0.66 3.85
CA VAL A 103 -5.03 -0.35 2.43
C VAL A 103 -5.55 -1.52 1.61
N GLN A 104 -6.45 -1.23 0.68
CA GLN A 104 -6.99 -2.18 -0.28
C GLN A 104 -6.40 -1.88 -1.65
N ILE A 105 -5.81 -2.88 -2.28
CA ILE A 105 -5.14 -2.75 -3.57
C ILE A 105 -5.95 -3.53 -4.60
N TYR A 106 -6.26 -2.87 -5.71
CA TYR A 106 -7.04 -3.43 -6.80
C TYR A 106 -6.23 -3.40 -8.09
N ALA A 107 -6.14 -4.55 -8.76
CA ALA A 107 -5.68 -4.60 -10.14
C ALA A 107 -6.77 -4.06 -11.07
N ILE A 108 -6.41 -3.13 -11.94
CA ILE A 108 -7.33 -2.61 -12.95
C ILE A 108 -6.97 -3.23 -14.30
N THR A 109 -7.93 -3.96 -14.84
CA THR A 109 -7.93 -4.55 -16.18
C THR A 109 -8.90 -3.77 -17.07
N ASN A 110 -8.68 -3.80 -18.39
CA ASN A 110 -9.56 -3.15 -19.38
C ASN A 110 -11.02 -3.64 -19.28
#